data_AF-A0AAW5YEX7-F1
#
_entry.id   AF-A0AAW5YEX7-F1
#
_cell.length_a   1.000
_cell.length_b   1.000
_cell.length_c   1.000
_cell.angle_alpha   90.00
_cell.angle_beta   90.00
_cell.angle_gamma   90.00
#
_symmetry.space_group_name_H-M   'P 1'
#
loop_
_entity.id
_entity.type
_entity.pdbx_description
1 polymer ?
#
loop_
_entity_poly.entity_id
_entity_poly.type
_entity_poly.pdbx_seq_one_letter_code
_entity_poly.pdbx_strand_id
1 'polypeptide(L)'
;MNQEKKDQLIESIRRLTDPNVKSDQFVKKSLALQIPSMRRFLFLVVVSLAFFAVHYFLLVHSESYIENFTDLLGNINDIIVPTFAVIITGYAIFQALVNGSTLINLMAVNEAEKSKFEEYNLYFFGLSLLYLGIIILNLLLMLFFKNVPADWSLPFVSHQVNEIIASVLMTLYLGILMHSLIELKSFVYNLFQCFTINAVSSGIDFLKEHKEREQEEVDK
;
A
#
# COMPACT_ATOMS: atom_id res chain seq x y z
N MET A 1 -8.96 -16.18 30.09
CA MET A 1 -8.40 -16.34 28.73
C MET A 1 -8.05 -17.81 28.53
N ASN A 2 -8.45 -18.44 27.42
CA ASN A 2 -8.14 -19.86 27.16
C ASN A 2 -6.64 -20.04 26.87
N GLN A 3 -6.09 -21.22 27.19
CA GLN A 3 -4.66 -21.55 27.04
C GLN A 3 -4.16 -21.36 25.61
N GLU A 4 -4.95 -21.78 24.62
CA GLU A 4 -4.64 -21.62 23.19
C GLU A 4 -4.41 -20.15 22.79
N LYS A 5 -5.28 -19.23 23.25
CA LYS A 5 -5.13 -17.79 23.00
C LYS A 5 -3.85 -17.22 23.61
N LYS A 6 -3.46 -17.74 24.79
CA LYS A 6 -2.24 -17.31 25.48
C LYS A 6 -1.01 -17.75 24.70
N ASP A 7 -1.00 -18.97 24.19
CA ASP A 7 0.11 -19.51 23.41
C ASP A 7 0.27 -18.76 22.07
N GLN A 8 -0.84 -18.47 21.38
CA GLN A 8 -0.85 -17.65 20.16
C GLN A 8 -0.33 -16.21 20.38
N LEU A 9 -0.68 -15.61 21.53
CA LEU A 9 -0.20 -14.29 21.91
C LEU A 9 1.31 -14.28 22.16
N ILE A 10 1.82 -15.28 22.90
CA ILE A 10 3.26 -15.43 23.18
C ILE A 10 4.03 -15.61 21.87
N GLU A 11 3.54 -16.43 20.95
CA GLU A 11 4.15 -16.63 19.64
C GLU A 11 4.21 -15.33 18.83
N SER A 12 3.11 -14.58 18.78
CA SER A 12 3.04 -13.29 18.07
C SER A 12 4.01 -12.26 18.64
N ILE A 13 4.10 -12.15 19.97
CA ILE A 13 5.09 -11.27 20.63
C ILE A 13 6.50 -11.69 20.25
N ARG A 14 6.82 -12.99 20.35
CA ARG A 14 8.17 -13.51 20.04
C ARG A 14 8.60 -13.17 18.61
N ARG A 15 7.68 -13.28 17.63
CA ARG A 15 7.94 -12.94 16.22
C ARG A 15 8.19 -11.44 16.03
N LEU A 16 7.40 -10.58 16.68
CA LEU A 16 7.53 -9.13 16.59
C LEU A 16 8.82 -8.61 17.25
N THR A 17 9.33 -9.31 18.27
CA THR A 17 10.55 -8.94 19.00
C THR A 17 11.80 -9.67 18.53
N ASP A 18 11.74 -10.54 17.52
CA ASP A 18 12.89 -11.35 17.09
C ASP A 18 14.01 -10.45 16.55
N PRO A 19 15.16 -10.34 17.26
CA PRO A 19 16.24 -9.44 16.87
C PRO A 19 16.99 -9.92 15.61
N ASN A 20 16.76 -11.15 15.17
CA ASN A 20 17.41 -11.72 13.98
C ASN A 20 16.74 -11.30 12.68
N VAL A 21 15.55 -10.69 12.73
CA VAL A 21 14.81 -10.26 11.54
C VAL A 21 15.45 -8.97 11.00
N LYS A 22 16.00 -9.05 9.79
CA LYS A 22 16.64 -7.91 9.13
C LYS A 22 15.61 -6.96 8.52
N SER A 23 15.95 -5.67 8.42
CA SER A 23 15.11 -4.63 7.80
C SER A 23 14.61 -5.03 6.39
N ASP A 24 15.49 -5.59 5.56
CA ASP A 24 15.15 -6.04 4.20
C ASP A 24 14.03 -7.10 4.18
N GLN A 25 13.97 -7.95 5.21
CA GLN A 25 12.92 -8.97 5.31
C GLN A 25 11.56 -8.33 5.59
N PHE A 26 11.50 -7.27 6.40
CA PHE A 26 10.27 -6.52 6.64
C PHE A 26 9.81 -5.77 5.40
N VAL A 27 10.72 -5.11 4.67
CA VAL A 27 10.42 -4.43 3.41
C VAL A 27 9.88 -5.43 2.39
N LYS A 28 10.55 -6.57 2.21
CA LYS A 28 10.10 -7.60 1.27
C LYS A 28 8.75 -8.19 1.65
N LYS A 29 8.54 -8.52 2.93
CA LYS A 29 7.27 -9.07 3.42
C LYS A 29 6.11 -8.08 3.25
N SER A 30 6.34 -6.79 3.53
CA SER A 30 5.32 -5.75 3.41
C SER A 30 4.98 -5.43 1.95
N LEU A 31 5.97 -5.34 1.06
CA LEU A 31 5.72 -5.15 -0.37
C LEU A 31 5.08 -6.37 -1.04
N ALA A 32 5.36 -7.59 -0.55
CA ALA A 32 4.70 -8.79 -1.05
C ALA A 32 3.18 -8.77 -0.82
N LEU A 33 2.70 -8.07 0.22
CA LEU A 33 1.26 -7.88 0.47
C LEU A 33 0.60 -6.91 -0.54
N GLN A 34 1.40 -6.11 -1.24
CA GLN A 34 0.91 -5.20 -2.29
C GLN A 34 0.81 -5.92 -3.64
N ILE A 35 1.33 -7.15 -3.79
CA ILE A 35 1.25 -7.87 -5.07
C ILE A 35 -0.22 -8.15 -5.40
N PRO A 36 -0.70 -7.75 -6.59
CA PRO A 36 -2.09 -7.94 -6.97
C PRO A 36 -2.43 -9.42 -7.08
N SER A 37 -3.66 -9.78 -6.68
CA SER A 37 -4.19 -11.13 -6.93
C SER A 37 -4.29 -11.41 -8.43
N MET A 38 -4.28 -12.69 -8.84
CA MET A 38 -4.30 -13.07 -10.26
C MET A 38 -5.43 -12.41 -11.07
N ARG A 39 -6.62 -12.23 -10.47
CA ARG A 39 -7.74 -11.52 -11.11
C ARG A 39 -7.44 -10.03 -11.33
N ARG A 40 -6.86 -9.37 -10.32
CA ARG A 40 -6.45 -7.96 -10.41
C ARG A 40 -5.30 -7.79 -11.40
N PHE A 41 -4.35 -8.74 -11.41
CA PHE A 41 -3.24 -8.76 -12.35
C PHE A 41 -3.76 -8.87 -13.80
N LEU A 42 -4.69 -9.77 -14.08
CA LEU A 42 -5.29 -9.89 -15.41
C LEU A 42 -6.01 -8.59 -15.82
N PHE A 43 -6.77 -7.98 -14.92
CA PHE A 43 -7.40 -6.68 -15.16
C PHE A 43 -6.37 -5.58 -15.48
N LEU A 44 -5.28 -5.50 -14.71
CA LEU A 44 -4.19 -4.55 -14.95
C LEU A 44 -3.52 -4.80 -16.31
N VAL A 45 -3.32 -6.05 -16.72
CA VAL A 45 -2.77 -6.37 -18.04
C VAL A 45 -3.69 -5.88 -19.17
N VAL A 46 -5.00 -6.11 -19.06
CA VAL A 46 -5.97 -5.63 -20.07
C VAL A 46 -5.97 -4.11 -20.15
N VAL A 47 -5.99 -3.43 -19.00
CA VAL A 47 -5.94 -1.96 -18.94
C VAL A 47 -4.61 -1.42 -19.50
N SER A 48 -3.49 -2.06 -19.17
CA SER A 48 -2.18 -1.70 -19.70
C SER A 48 -2.09 -1.89 -21.22
N LEU A 49 -2.66 -2.97 -21.78
CA LEU A 49 -2.72 -3.15 -23.24
C LEU A 49 -3.54 -2.04 -23.92
N ALA A 50 -4.65 -1.64 -23.31
CA ALA A 50 -5.45 -0.51 -23.80
C ALA A 50 -4.66 0.80 -23.76
N PHE A 51 -3.97 1.09 -22.64
CA PHE A 51 -3.12 2.28 -22.53
C PHE A 51 -1.96 2.26 -23.52
N PHE A 52 -1.32 1.11 -23.72
CA PHE A 52 -0.25 0.96 -24.70
C PHE A 52 -0.72 1.31 -26.10
N ALA A 53 -1.87 0.78 -26.52
CA ALA A 53 -2.43 1.09 -27.83
C ALA A 53 -2.70 2.60 -27.96
N VAL A 54 -3.32 3.22 -26.96
CA VAL A 54 -3.60 4.67 -26.95
C VAL A 54 -2.31 5.48 -27.08
N HIS A 55 -1.26 5.17 -26.31
CA HIS A 55 -0.01 5.93 -26.36
C HIS A 55 0.76 5.73 -27.68
N TYR A 56 0.84 4.49 -28.14
CA TYR A 56 1.51 4.15 -29.39
C TYR A 56 0.86 4.81 -30.61
N PHE A 57 -0.48 4.86 -30.65
CA PHE A 57 -1.20 5.44 -31.79
C PHE A 57 -1.41 6.97 -31.70
N LEU A 58 -1.58 7.55 -30.50
CA LEU A 58 -1.93 8.96 -30.35
C LEU A 58 -0.77 9.88 -29.94
N LEU A 59 0.16 9.41 -29.12
CA LEU A 59 1.14 10.27 -28.44
C LEU A 59 2.54 10.17 -29.05
N VAL A 60 2.93 8.98 -29.50
CA VAL A 60 4.23 8.75 -30.13
C VAL A 60 4.40 9.54 -31.43
N HIS A 61 3.33 9.69 -32.22
CA HIS A 61 3.38 10.48 -33.46
C HIS A 61 3.33 12.00 -33.20
N SER A 62 3.33 12.44 -31.94
CA SER A 62 3.40 13.86 -31.59
C SER A 62 4.85 14.30 -31.44
N GLU A 63 5.19 15.46 -32.03
CA GLU A 63 6.54 16.06 -31.92
C GLU A 63 6.89 16.52 -30.48
N SER A 64 5.89 16.55 -29.58
CA SER A 64 6.02 17.06 -28.20
C SER A 64 5.93 15.96 -27.12
N TYR A 65 6.33 14.72 -27.44
CA TYR A 65 6.17 13.58 -26.51
C TYR A 65 6.81 13.80 -25.12
N ILE A 66 8.05 14.32 -25.08
CA ILE A 66 8.79 14.56 -23.82
C ILE A 66 8.11 15.65 -22.98
N GLU A 67 7.62 16.70 -23.62
CA GLU A 67 6.88 17.79 -22.95
C GLU A 67 5.59 17.26 -22.36
N ASN A 68 4.79 16.55 -23.16
CA ASN A 68 3.55 15.91 -22.71
C ASN A 68 3.78 14.94 -21.53
N PHE A 69 4.87 14.17 -21.56
CA PHE A 69 5.21 13.27 -20.46
C PHE A 69 5.64 14.02 -19.20
N THR A 70 6.41 15.11 -19.35
CA THR A 70 6.84 15.93 -18.22
C THR A 70 5.64 16.59 -17.53
N ASP A 71 4.67 17.07 -18.30
CA ASP A 71 3.42 17.62 -17.77
C ASP A 71 2.57 16.55 -17.08
N LEU A 72 2.47 15.37 -17.68
CA LEU A 72 1.81 14.22 -17.07
C LEU A 72 2.45 13.83 -15.73
N LEU A 73 3.79 13.78 -15.65
CA LEU A 73 4.52 13.53 -14.41
C LEU A 73 4.19 14.58 -13.33
N GLY A 74 4.12 15.86 -13.72
CA GLY A 74 3.70 16.95 -12.82
C GLY A 74 2.30 16.72 -12.25
N ASN A 75 1.33 16.48 -13.11
CA ASN A 75 -0.06 16.21 -12.72
C ASN A 75 -0.20 14.98 -11.82
N ILE A 76 0.57 13.92 -12.10
CA ILE A 76 0.57 12.72 -11.26
C ILE A 76 1.17 13.03 -9.89
N ASN A 77 2.24 13.81 -9.83
CA ASN A 77 2.87 14.17 -8.57
C ASN A 77 1.93 14.99 -7.65
N ASP A 78 1.13 15.88 -8.24
CA ASP A 78 0.11 16.66 -7.54
C ASP A 78 -0.99 15.79 -6.92
N ILE A 79 -1.16 14.56 -7.40
CA ILE A 79 -2.10 13.57 -6.83
C ILE A 79 -1.39 12.67 -5.82
N ILE A 80 -0.21 12.16 -6.17
CA ILE A 80 0.51 11.14 -5.38
C ILE A 80 1.01 11.70 -4.05
N VAL A 81 1.54 12.93 -4.01
CA VAL A 81 2.09 13.52 -2.78
C VAL A 81 1.00 13.74 -1.72
N PRO A 82 -0.16 14.36 -2.02
CA PRO A 82 -1.26 14.44 -1.07
C PRO A 82 -1.80 13.07 -0.66
N THR A 83 -1.89 12.12 -1.60
CA THR A 83 -2.35 10.76 -1.30
C THR A 83 -1.41 10.06 -0.32
N PHE A 84 -0.09 10.25 -0.45
CA PHE A 84 0.87 9.73 0.51
C PHE A 84 0.66 10.29 1.92
N ALA A 85 0.37 11.59 2.04
CA ALA A 85 0.04 12.20 3.33
C ALA A 85 -1.23 11.58 3.96
N VAL A 86 -2.26 11.30 3.15
CA VAL A 86 -3.47 10.58 3.59
C VAL A 86 -3.13 9.16 4.07
N ILE A 87 -2.24 8.45 3.38
CA ILE A 87 -1.81 7.09 3.76
C ILE A 87 -1.08 7.11 5.11
N ILE A 88 -0.12 8.01 5.30
CA ILE A 88 0.61 8.16 6.58
C ILE A 88 -0.36 8.54 7.70
N THR A 89 -1.32 9.43 7.43
CA THR A 89 -2.34 9.82 8.41
C THR A 89 -3.22 8.63 8.81
N GLY A 90 -3.72 7.85 7.84
CA GLY A 90 -4.52 6.67 8.16
C GLY A 90 -3.70 5.58 8.84
N TYR A 91 -2.40 5.46 8.55
CA TYR A 91 -1.52 4.57 9.30
C TYR A 91 -1.34 5.02 10.76
N ALA A 92 -1.18 6.33 11.00
CA ALA A 92 -1.16 6.87 12.36
C ALA A 92 -2.49 6.64 13.10
N ILE A 93 -3.62 6.78 12.42
CA ILE A 93 -4.95 6.46 12.98
C ILE A 93 -5.03 4.97 13.35
N PHE A 94 -4.58 4.07 12.49
CA PHE A 94 -4.49 2.64 12.80
C PHE A 94 -3.66 2.40 14.08
N GLN A 95 -2.47 2.98 14.17
CA GLN A 95 -1.61 2.85 15.36
C GLN A 95 -2.28 3.39 16.63
N ALA A 96 -3.08 4.46 16.52
CA ALA A 96 -3.81 5.01 17.66
C ALA A 96 -5.01 4.14 18.07
N LEU A 97 -5.73 3.56 17.10
CA LEU A 97 -6.90 2.71 17.35
C LEU A 97 -6.52 1.34 17.93
N VAL A 98 -5.38 0.78 17.53
CA VAL A 98 -4.94 -0.54 17.98
C VAL A 98 -4.16 -0.41 19.28
N ASN A 99 -4.89 -0.08 20.36
CA ASN A 99 -4.35 0.00 21.72
C ASN A 99 -5.07 -0.99 22.67
N GLY A 100 -4.49 -1.21 23.85
CA GLY A 100 -5.12 -1.97 24.94
C GLY A 100 -5.66 -3.34 24.51
N SER A 101 -6.96 -3.55 24.70
CA SER A 101 -7.63 -4.81 24.40
C SER A 101 -7.71 -5.11 22.91
N THR A 102 -7.85 -4.09 22.06
CA THR A 102 -7.89 -4.22 20.60
C THR A 102 -6.58 -4.81 20.08
N LEU A 103 -5.43 -4.33 20.59
CA LEU A 103 -4.12 -4.87 20.24
C LEU A 103 -4.00 -6.34 20.67
N ILE A 104 -4.37 -6.68 21.91
CA ILE A 104 -4.32 -8.05 22.40
C ILE A 104 -5.21 -8.97 21.56
N ASN A 105 -6.42 -8.53 21.23
CA ASN A 105 -7.35 -9.27 20.41
C ASN A 105 -6.81 -9.50 18.99
N LEU A 106 -6.19 -8.50 18.37
CA LEU A 106 -5.58 -8.63 17.04
C LEU A 106 -4.31 -9.49 17.04
N MET A 107 -3.53 -9.50 18.12
CA MET A 107 -2.37 -10.39 18.27
C MET A 107 -2.78 -11.84 18.58
N ALA A 108 -3.91 -12.03 19.26
CA ALA A 108 -4.43 -13.35 19.63
C ALA A 108 -5.25 -14.02 18.52
N VAL A 109 -5.56 -13.32 17.42
CA VAL A 109 -6.18 -13.94 16.24
C VAL A 109 -5.08 -14.21 15.21
N ASN A 110 -4.74 -15.48 15.05
CA ASN A 110 -3.70 -15.96 14.15
C ASN A 110 -4.37 -16.72 12.99
N GLU A 111 -4.24 -16.20 11.77
CA GLU A 111 -4.63 -16.93 10.56
C GLU A 111 -3.35 -17.16 9.74
N ALA A 112 -3.08 -18.43 9.39
CA ALA A 112 -2.01 -18.80 8.45
C ALA A 112 -0.65 -18.11 8.73
N GLU A 113 -0.06 -18.41 9.90
CA GLU A 113 1.30 -18.02 10.29
C GLU A 113 1.55 -16.53 10.57
N LYS A 114 0.52 -15.67 10.69
CA LYS A 114 0.69 -14.26 11.11
C LYS A 114 -0.51 -13.79 11.93
N SER A 115 -0.27 -12.94 12.91
CA SER A 115 -1.38 -12.31 13.63
C SER A 115 -2.09 -11.28 12.74
N LYS A 116 -3.37 -11.02 13.00
CA LYS A 116 -4.10 -9.95 12.29
C LYS A 116 -3.46 -8.58 12.51
N PHE A 117 -2.88 -8.35 13.70
CA PHE A 117 -2.08 -7.14 13.94
C PHE A 117 -0.90 -7.03 12.96
N GLU A 118 -0.10 -8.09 12.84
CA GLU A 118 1.07 -8.13 11.95
C GLU A 118 0.66 -7.94 10.48
N GLU A 119 -0.44 -8.56 10.06
CA GLU A 119 -0.98 -8.41 8.70
C GLU A 119 -1.33 -6.95 8.37
N TYR A 120 -2.14 -6.29 9.22
CA TYR A 120 -2.49 -4.88 9.00
C TYR A 120 -1.27 -3.96 9.10
N ASN A 121 -0.39 -4.17 10.08
CA ASN A 121 0.80 -3.36 10.29
C ASN A 121 1.74 -3.43 9.07
N LEU A 122 2.02 -4.63 8.57
CA LEU A 122 2.83 -4.82 7.36
C LEU A 122 2.15 -4.27 6.11
N TYR A 123 0.82 -4.37 6.01
CA TYR A 123 0.07 -3.83 4.88
C TYR A 123 0.18 -2.29 4.82
N PHE A 124 -0.11 -1.59 5.91
CA PHE A 124 -0.03 -0.13 5.97
C PHE A 124 1.41 0.37 5.75
N PHE A 125 2.38 -0.32 6.32
CA PHE A 125 3.79 -0.02 6.10
C PHE A 125 4.20 -0.23 4.62
N GLY A 126 3.80 -1.36 4.02
CA GLY A 126 4.09 -1.66 2.62
C GLY A 126 3.47 -0.67 1.64
N LEU A 127 2.24 -0.23 1.89
CA LEU A 127 1.59 0.79 1.08
C LEU A 127 2.30 2.15 1.20
N SER A 128 2.75 2.50 2.40
CA SER A 128 3.54 3.71 2.65
C SER A 128 4.86 3.66 1.85
N LEU A 129 5.54 2.50 1.86
CA LEU A 129 6.76 2.30 1.07
C LEU A 129 6.50 2.35 -0.44
N LEU A 130 5.39 1.80 -0.92
CA LEU A 130 5.01 1.86 -2.33
C LEU A 130 4.87 3.30 -2.80
N TYR A 131 4.10 4.12 -2.09
CA TYR A 131 3.90 5.53 -2.45
C TYR A 131 5.17 6.36 -2.30
N LEU A 132 5.97 6.13 -1.26
CA LEU A 132 7.29 6.75 -1.13
C LEU A 132 8.20 6.41 -2.33
N GLY A 133 8.19 5.15 -2.77
CA GLY A 133 8.91 4.69 -3.95
C GLY A 133 8.45 5.39 -5.23
N ILE A 134 7.14 5.58 -5.41
CA ILE A 134 6.57 6.32 -6.56
C ILE A 134 7.02 7.79 -6.51
N ILE A 135 7.01 8.44 -5.35
CA ILE A 135 7.48 9.83 -5.20
C ILE A 135 8.96 9.96 -5.59
N ILE A 136 9.81 9.05 -5.10
CA ILE A 136 11.24 9.04 -5.45
C ILE A 136 11.42 8.80 -6.95
N LEU A 137 10.68 7.85 -7.53
CA LEU A 137 10.72 7.59 -8.98
C LEU A 137 10.30 8.83 -9.77
N ASN A 138 9.20 9.48 -9.40
CA ASN A 138 8.72 10.70 -10.05
C ASN A 138 9.77 11.82 -9.98
N LEU A 139 10.41 12.00 -8.83
CA LEU A 139 11.50 12.96 -8.67
C LEU A 139 12.65 12.68 -9.65
N LEU A 140 13.11 11.43 -9.73
CA LEU A 140 14.18 11.02 -10.64
C LEU A 140 13.79 11.23 -12.11
N LEU A 141 12.56 10.87 -12.48
CA LEU A 141 12.05 11.05 -13.83
C LEU A 141 11.91 12.54 -14.18
N MET A 142 11.35 13.36 -13.30
CA MET A 142 11.24 14.81 -13.52
C MET A 142 12.62 15.45 -13.66
N LEU A 143 13.60 15.05 -12.84
CA LEU A 143 14.98 15.54 -12.98
C LEU A 143 15.58 15.13 -14.33
N PHE A 144 15.33 13.91 -14.80
CA PHE A 144 15.81 13.48 -16.09
C PHE A 144 15.13 14.25 -17.24
N PHE A 145 13.80 14.20 -17.33
CA PHE A 145 13.06 14.72 -18.48
C PHE A 145 13.06 16.26 -18.58
N LYS A 146 13.21 16.99 -17.47
CA LYS A 146 13.40 18.45 -17.51
C LYS A 146 14.75 18.91 -18.05
N ASN A 147 15.74 18.02 -18.10
CA ASN A 147 17.11 18.35 -18.52
C ASN A 147 17.47 17.80 -19.91
N VAL A 148 16.59 17.04 -20.54
CA VAL A 148 16.79 16.54 -21.92
C VAL A 148 16.06 17.42 -22.93
N PRO A 149 16.60 17.59 -24.16
CA PRO A 149 15.89 18.23 -25.25
C PRO A 149 14.56 17.55 -25.58
N ALA A 150 13.59 18.29 -26.13
CA ALA A 150 12.28 17.75 -26.49
C ALA A 150 12.33 16.68 -27.60
N ASP A 151 13.35 16.74 -28.45
CA ASP A 151 13.65 15.81 -29.55
C ASP A 151 14.62 14.69 -29.15
N TRP A 152 14.89 14.53 -27.84
CA TRP A 152 15.84 13.53 -27.36
C TRP A 152 15.39 12.10 -27.68
N SER A 153 16.32 11.30 -28.20
CA SER A 153 16.11 9.88 -28.50
C SER A 153 17.40 9.09 -28.25
N LEU A 154 17.29 7.78 -28.01
CA LEU A 154 18.47 6.93 -27.84
C LEU A 154 19.22 6.82 -29.18
N PRO A 155 20.49 7.23 -29.26
CA PRO A 155 21.20 7.37 -30.53
C PRO A 155 21.62 6.03 -31.16
N PHE A 156 21.56 4.94 -30.39
CA PHE A 156 22.01 3.61 -30.79
C PHE A 156 20.88 2.71 -31.32
N VAL A 157 19.65 3.22 -31.44
CA VAL A 157 18.50 2.49 -31.98
C VAL A 157 17.73 3.33 -33.00
N SER A 158 16.93 2.68 -33.83
CA SER A 158 16.08 3.39 -34.81
C SER A 158 14.97 4.18 -34.12
N HIS A 159 14.41 5.17 -34.83
CA HIS A 159 13.28 5.97 -34.36
C HIS A 159 12.11 5.11 -33.89
N GLN A 160 11.69 4.15 -34.73
CA GLN A 160 10.60 3.22 -34.40
C GLN A 160 10.86 2.41 -33.12
N VAL A 161 12.11 2.01 -32.88
CA VAL A 161 12.47 1.27 -31.66
C VAL A 161 12.43 2.19 -30.43
N ASN A 162 12.89 3.45 -30.55
CA ASN A 162 12.74 4.46 -29.49
C ASN A 162 11.27 4.65 -29.08
N GLU A 163 10.39 4.80 -30.07
CA GLU A 163 8.95 5.00 -29.86
C GLU A 163 8.28 3.82 -29.16
N ILE A 164 8.63 2.59 -29.54
CA ILE A 164 8.14 1.36 -28.90
C ILE A 164 8.64 1.31 -27.46
N ILE A 165 9.92 1.58 -27.22
CA ILE A 165 10.50 1.59 -25.87
C ILE A 165 9.79 2.61 -24.99
N ALA A 166 9.59 3.84 -25.50
CA ALA A 166 8.89 4.90 -24.79
C ALA A 166 7.45 4.49 -24.43
N SER A 167 6.71 3.90 -25.38
CA SER A 167 5.34 3.42 -25.15
C SER A 167 5.27 2.31 -24.11
N VAL A 168 6.22 1.36 -24.12
CA VAL A 168 6.30 0.27 -23.14
C VAL A 168 6.58 0.82 -21.75
N LEU A 169 7.58 1.71 -21.61
CA LEU A 169 7.94 2.32 -20.32
C LEU A 169 6.80 3.16 -19.75
N MET A 170 6.15 3.95 -20.59
CA MET A 170 4.99 4.76 -20.24
C MET A 170 3.82 3.90 -19.75
N THR A 171 3.53 2.82 -20.46
CA THR A 171 2.49 1.86 -20.07
C THR A 171 2.81 1.19 -18.73
N LEU A 172 4.06 0.77 -18.53
CA LEU A 172 4.50 0.18 -17.27
C LEU A 172 4.31 1.16 -16.10
N TYR A 173 4.72 2.41 -16.30
CA TYR A 173 4.57 3.47 -15.31
C TYR A 173 3.10 3.72 -14.95
N LEU A 174 2.22 3.91 -15.94
CA LEU A 174 0.78 4.07 -15.70
C LEU A 174 0.17 2.83 -15.05
N GLY A 175 0.63 1.63 -15.41
CA GLY A 175 0.21 0.38 -14.78
C GLY A 175 0.51 0.35 -13.28
N ILE A 176 1.71 0.81 -12.88
CA ILE A 176 2.09 0.95 -11.46
C ILE A 176 1.18 1.95 -10.76
N LEU A 177 0.89 3.10 -11.39
CA LEU A 177 0.00 4.11 -10.81
C LEU A 177 -1.43 3.59 -10.63
N MET A 178 -2.00 2.96 -11.66
CA MET A 178 -3.32 2.36 -11.57
C MET A 178 -3.40 1.30 -10.48
N HIS A 179 -2.37 0.46 -10.35
CA HIS A 179 -2.29 -0.49 -9.26
C HIS A 179 -2.27 0.21 -7.89
N SER A 180 -1.46 1.26 -7.72
CA SER A 180 -1.39 2.02 -6.48
C SER A 180 -2.70 2.72 -6.10
N LEU A 181 -3.48 3.18 -7.10
CA LEU A 181 -4.81 3.76 -6.89
C LEU A 181 -5.84 2.71 -6.46
N ILE A 182 -5.77 1.50 -7.04
CA ILE A 182 -6.62 0.38 -6.60
C ILE A 182 -6.33 0.02 -5.14
N GLU A 183 -5.07 0.04 -4.73
CA GLU A 183 -4.72 -0.24 -3.33
C GLU A 183 -5.19 0.85 -2.36
N LEU A 184 -5.40 2.08 -2.81
CA LEU A 184 -6.01 3.11 -1.97
C LEU A 184 -7.44 2.74 -1.53
N LYS A 185 -8.20 2.04 -2.39
CA LYS A 185 -9.51 1.50 -2.00
C LYS A 185 -9.37 0.43 -0.91
N SER A 186 -8.43 -0.50 -1.08
CA SER A 186 -8.14 -1.54 -0.08
C SER A 186 -7.74 -0.91 1.25
N PHE A 187 -6.94 0.16 1.21
CA PHE A 187 -6.50 0.92 2.38
C PHE A 187 -7.67 1.51 3.16
N VAL A 188 -8.59 2.22 2.51
CA VAL A 188 -9.77 2.79 3.17
C VAL A 188 -10.61 1.69 3.82
N TYR A 189 -10.79 0.56 3.13
CA TYR A 189 -11.52 -0.59 3.65
C TYR A 189 -10.84 -1.22 4.89
N ASN A 190 -9.52 -1.37 4.85
CA ASN A 190 -8.75 -1.91 5.98
C ASN A 190 -8.80 -0.96 7.19
N LEU A 191 -8.68 0.35 6.97
CA LEU A 191 -8.80 1.34 8.04
C LEU A 191 -10.19 1.31 8.70
N PHE A 192 -11.24 1.20 7.89
CA PHE A 192 -12.61 1.04 8.39
C PHE A 192 -12.81 -0.24 9.21
N GLN A 193 -12.21 -1.35 8.79
CA GLN A 193 -12.23 -2.58 9.58
C GLN A 193 -11.53 -2.40 10.93
N CYS A 194 -10.36 -1.76 10.97
CA CYS A 194 -9.66 -1.50 12.22
C CYS A 194 -10.51 -0.66 13.18
N PHE A 195 -11.21 0.35 12.68
CA PHE A 195 -12.16 1.13 13.48
C PHE A 195 -13.29 0.26 14.03
N THR A 196 -13.88 -0.59 13.20
CA THR A 196 -14.97 -1.49 13.60
C THR A 196 -14.52 -2.47 14.68
N ILE A 197 -13.33 -3.08 14.51
CA ILE A 197 -12.75 -4.00 15.48
C ILE A 197 -12.51 -3.30 16.81
N ASN A 198 -11.96 -2.08 16.79
CA ASN A 198 -11.75 -1.31 18.00
C ASN A 198 -13.08 -1.00 18.72
N ALA A 199 -14.09 -0.52 17.99
CA ALA A 199 -15.40 -0.21 18.56
C ALA A 199 -16.06 -1.45 19.21
N VAL A 200 -15.97 -2.61 18.55
CA VAL A 200 -16.47 -3.88 19.09
C VAL A 200 -15.68 -4.30 20.34
N SER A 201 -14.35 -4.18 20.31
CA SER A 201 -13.49 -4.53 21.46
C SER A 201 -13.84 -3.67 22.68
N SER A 202 -13.94 -2.35 22.51
CA SER A 202 -14.32 -1.43 23.58
C SER A 202 -15.73 -1.70 24.09
N GLY A 203 -16.68 -2.02 23.21
CA GLY A 203 -18.04 -2.39 23.63
C GLY A 203 -18.10 -3.68 24.45
N ILE A 204 -17.31 -4.69 24.07
CA ILE A 204 -17.20 -5.94 24.82
C ILE A 204 -16.60 -5.69 26.21
N ASP A 205 -15.56 -4.86 26.31
CA ASP A 205 -14.93 -4.56 27.59
C ASP A 205 -15.88 -3.79 28.52
N PHE A 206 -16.61 -2.80 27.99
CA PHE A 206 -17.65 -2.10 28.74
C PHE A 206 -18.70 -3.07 29.32
N LEU A 207 -19.17 -4.04 28.52
CA LEU A 207 -20.15 -5.04 28.98
C LEU A 207 -19.57 -6.00 30.04
N LYS A 208 -18.28 -6.32 29.98
CA LYS A 208 -17.63 -7.15 31.01
C LYS A 208 -17.51 -6.40 32.33
N GLU A 209 -17.01 -5.17 32.28
CA GLU A 209 -16.89 -4.33 33.46
C GLU A 209 -18.25 -4.08 34.13
N HIS A 210 -19.32 -3.94 33.35
CA HIS A 210 -20.66 -3.78 33.88
C HIS A 210 -21.16 -5.03 34.60
N LYS A 211 -20.93 -6.22 34.03
CA LYS A 211 -21.29 -7.49 34.65
C LYS A 211 -20.52 -7.78 35.94
N GLU A 212 -19.23 -7.45 35.96
CA GLU A 212 -18.39 -7.61 37.14
C GLU A 212 -18.89 -6.71 38.29
N ARG A 213 -19.26 -5.46 37.98
CA ARG A 213 -19.87 -4.54 38.97
C ARG A 213 -21.23 -5.03 39.49
N GLU A 214 -22.10 -5.52 38.62
CA GLU A 214 -23.39 -6.10 39.03
C GLU A 214 -23.23 -7.32 39.95
N GLN A 215 -22.23 -8.17 39.71
CA GLN A 215 -21.94 -9.31 40.58
C GLN A 215 -21.39 -8.88 41.95
N GLU A 216 -20.50 -7.89 41.99
CA GLU A 216 -19.97 -7.32 43.24
C GLU A 216 -21.04 -6.61 44.09
N GLU A 217 -22.11 -6.10 43.48
CA GLU A 217 -23.26 -5.51 44.19
C GLU A 217 -24.24 -6.57 44.72
N VAL A 218 -24.35 -7.74 44.07
CA VAL A 218 -25.19 -8.86 44.52
C VAL A 218 -24.53 -9.67 45.65
N ASP A 219 -23.20 -9.74 45.68
CA ASP A 219 -22.44 -10.46 46.71
C ASP A 219 -22.20 -9.64 48.01
N LYS A 220 -22.70 -8.40 48.09
CA LYS A 220 -22.65 -7.52 49.28
C LYS A 220 -23.97 -7.50 50.05
#